data_AF-A0A9E5RSE3-F1
#
_entry.id   AF-A0A9E5RSE3-F1
#
_cell.length_a   1.000
_cell.length_b   1.000
_cell.length_c   1.000
_cell.angle_alpha   90.00
_cell.angle_beta   90.00
_cell.angle_gamma   90.00
#
_symmetry.space_group_name_H-M   'P 1'
#
loop_
_entity.id
_entity.type
_entity.pdbx_description
1 polymer ?
#
loop_
_entity_poly.entity_id
_entity_poly.type
_entity_poly.pdbx_seq_one_letter_code
_entity_poly.pdbx_strand_id
1 'polypeptide(L)'
;MNYCLLSQVIEAVSGEDYLTFMQRNVFDPAGLINVSATWVDSVDYSWRWQSGGGIPAPDIDYSAVVGAYGIFLSAIEYVRFMAFLRFGRIIDRDTTLVDMLNEGTPEYRLGVSSVRSNMNGRSYWGHSGRWSADGYGTRTGMFLTNDGIDAVILCNTRIDEEPSLVTVLRDAYEAAFD
;
A
#
# COMPACT_ATOMS: atom_id res chain seq x y z
N MET A 1 -6.46 -10.11 -9.81
CA MET A 1 -6.22 -11.52 -10.17
C MET A 1 -4.75 -11.79 -10.51
N ASN A 2 -4.11 -11.01 -11.39
CA ASN A 2 -2.69 -11.25 -11.77
C ASN A 2 -1.73 -11.30 -10.58
N TYR A 3 -1.95 -10.46 -9.56
CA TYR A 3 -1.14 -10.47 -8.34
C TYR A 3 -1.37 -11.69 -7.43
N CYS A 4 -2.55 -12.33 -7.49
CA CYS A 4 -2.76 -13.62 -6.81
C CYS A 4 -2.02 -14.76 -7.53
N LEU A 5 -1.85 -14.66 -8.85
CA LEU A 5 -0.99 -15.59 -9.58
C LEU A 5 0.48 -15.34 -9.21
N LEU A 6 0.90 -14.08 -9.06
CA LEU A 6 2.26 -13.75 -8.64
C LEU A 6 2.58 -14.33 -7.25
N SER A 7 1.65 -14.29 -6.29
CA SER A 7 1.86 -14.95 -4.99
C SER A 7 2.05 -16.46 -5.14
N GLN A 8 1.27 -17.13 -5.99
CA GLN A 8 1.46 -18.57 -6.25
C GLN A 8 2.80 -18.88 -6.93
N VAL A 9 3.29 -18.00 -7.81
CA VAL A 9 4.63 -18.14 -8.40
C VAL A 9 5.71 -18.03 -7.34
N ILE A 10 5.58 -17.09 -6.40
CA ILE A 10 6.50 -16.96 -5.26
C ILE A 10 6.50 -18.26 -4.47
N GLU A 11 5.33 -18.78 -4.10
CA GLU A 11 5.20 -20.04 -3.35
C GLU A 11 5.85 -21.22 -4.07
N ALA A 12 5.60 -21.36 -5.38
CA ALA A 12 6.14 -22.44 -6.18
C ALA A 12 7.68 -22.38 -6.31
N VAL A 13 8.26 -21.18 -6.34
CA VAL A 13 9.71 -20.97 -6.49
C VAL A 13 10.43 -21.04 -5.14
N SER A 14 9.84 -20.49 -4.08
CA SER A 14 10.44 -20.45 -2.74
C SER A 14 10.25 -21.75 -1.96
N GLY A 15 9.17 -22.49 -2.22
CA GLY A 15 8.74 -23.63 -1.42
C GLY A 15 8.12 -23.24 -0.07
N GLU A 16 7.81 -21.97 0.15
CA GLU A 16 7.17 -21.43 1.35
C GLU A 16 5.79 -20.86 1.01
N ASP A 17 4.85 -20.84 1.96
CA ASP A 17 3.61 -20.07 1.76
C ASP A 17 3.92 -18.57 1.63
N TYR A 18 3.07 -17.85 0.90
CA TYR A 18 3.34 -16.47 0.52
C TYR A 18 3.53 -15.56 1.75
N LEU A 19 2.73 -15.72 2.80
CA LEU A 19 2.82 -14.88 3.99
C LEU A 19 4.08 -15.16 4.80
N THR A 20 4.49 -16.42 4.94
CA THR A 20 5.77 -16.78 5.55
C THR A 20 6.94 -16.22 4.74
N PHE A 21 6.90 -16.32 3.41
CA PHE A 21 7.92 -15.73 2.55
C PHE A 21 7.99 -14.21 2.74
N MET A 22 6.86 -13.52 2.74
CA MET A 22 6.80 -12.07 2.95
C MET A 22 7.25 -11.68 4.36
N GLN A 23 6.88 -12.43 5.39
CA GLN A 23 7.34 -12.19 6.76
C GLN A 23 8.86 -12.22 6.84
N ARG A 24 9.47 -13.29 6.34
CA ARG A 24 10.92 -13.51 6.41
C ARG A 24 11.74 -12.54 5.56
N ASN A 25 11.26 -12.22 4.36
CA ASN A 25 12.06 -11.49 3.37
C ASN A 25 11.70 -10.00 3.25
N VAL A 26 10.55 -9.57 3.76
CA VAL A 26 10.06 -8.19 3.61
C VAL A 26 9.69 -7.57 4.95
N PHE A 27 8.85 -8.23 5.75
CA PHE A 27 8.30 -7.63 6.97
C PHE A 27 9.27 -7.63 8.14
N ASP A 28 9.92 -8.76 8.45
CA ASP A 28 10.92 -8.86 9.51
C ASP A 28 12.11 -7.91 9.27
N PRO A 29 12.72 -7.85 8.05
CA PRO A 29 13.79 -6.88 7.78
C PRO A 29 13.37 -5.43 7.98
N ALA A 30 12.10 -5.10 7.74
CA ALA A 30 11.54 -3.76 7.95
C ALA A 30 10.94 -3.55 9.36
N GLY A 31 11.03 -4.55 10.24
CA GLY A 31 10.48 -4.50 11.59
C GLY A 31 8.97 -4.35 11.64
N LEU A 32 8.24 -4.96 10.70
CA LEU A 32 6.78 -4.96 10.65
C LEU A 32 6.27 -6.24 11.30
N ILE A 33 5.57 -6.11 12.44
CA ILE A 33 5.26 -7.23 13.33
C ILE A 33 3.75 -7.49 13.48
N ASN A 34 2.90 -6.55 13.03
CA ASN A 34 1.44 -6.70 13.09
C ASN A 34 0.82 -6.86 11.69
N VAL A 35 1.62 -7.21 10.69
CA VAL A 35 1.13 -7.43 9.32
C VAL A 35 0.38 -8.75 9.26
N SER A 36 -0.83 -8.74 8.72
CA SER A 36 -1.65 -9.95 8.61
C SER A 36 -2.55 -9.93 7.38
N ALA A 37 -2.99 -11.11 6.92
CA ALA A 37 -4.08 -11.26 5.95
C ALA A 37 -5.43 -11.62 6.59
N THR A 38 -5.41 -11.87 7.90
CA THR A 38 -6.57 -12.13 8.73
C THR A 38 -6.65 -11.07 9.80
N TRP A 39 -7.85 -10.63 10.12
CA TRP A 39 -8.02 -9.83 11.32
C TRP A 39 -9.24 -10.28 12.11
N VAL A 40 -9.04 -10.31 13.43
CA VAL A 40 -10.03 -10.65 14.44
C VAL A 40 -10.07 -9.42 15.36
N ASP A 41 -11.24 -8.80 15.50
CA ASP A 41 -11.49 -7.49 16.15
C ASP A 41 -11.42 -6.28 15.21
N SER A 42 -12.53 -6.08 14.50
CA SER A 42 -12.67 -5.20 13.35
C SER A 42 -12.86 -3.70 13.61
N VAL A 43 -12.79 -3.27 14.87
CA VAL A 43 -13.09 -1.89 15.28
C VAL A 43 -12.19 -0.83 14.61
N ASP A 44 -11.02 -1.20 14.11
CA ASP A 44 -10.05 -0.22 13.59
C ASP A 44 -9.99 -0.10 12.06
N TYR A 45 -10.58 -1.03 11.30
CA TYR A 45 -10.27 -1.15 9.86
C TYR A 45 -11.26 -0.50 8.92
N SER A 46 -12.55 -0.72 9.16
CA SER A 46 -13.57 -0.24 8.25
C SER A 46 -14.89 -0.11 8.97
N TRP A 47 -15.57 1.00 8.69
CA TRP A 47 -16.86 1.29 9.27
C TRP A 47 -17.91 1.46 8.20
N ARG A 48 -19.09 0.90 8.45
CA ARG A 48 -20.31 1.26 7.74
C ARG A 48 -21.01 2.33 8.55
N TRP A 49 -21.29 3.47 7.93
CA TRP A 49 -22.07 4.52 8.57
C TRP A 49 -23.56 4.14 8.61
N GLN A 50 -24.21 4.32 9.76
CA GLN A 50 -25.65 4.23 9.91
C GLN A 50 -26.16 5.30 10.90
N SER A 51 -27.47 5.54 10.92
CA SER A 51 -28.07 6.42 11.93
C SER A 51 -27.80 5.88 13.33
N GLY A 52 -27.15 6.68 14.19
CA GLY A 52 -26.77 6.30 15.55
C GLY A 52 -25.30 5.85 15.72
N GLY A 53 -24.48 5.84 14.67
CA GLY A 53 -23.04 5.58 14.75
C GLY A 53 -22.51 4.68 13.63
N GLY A 54 -21.22 4.36 13.67
CA GLY A 54 -20.65 3.35 12.79
C GLY A 54 -20.91 1.92 13.28
N ILE A 55 -21.00 0.95 12.36
CA ILE A 55 -20.80 -0.48 12.66
C ILE A 55 -19.43 -0.87 12.12
N PRO A 56 -18.57 -1.56 12.89
CA PRO A 56 -17.31 -2.07 12.37
C PRO A 56 -17.55 -3.25 11.42
N ALA A 57 -16.66 -3.47 10.45
CA ALA A 57 -16.75 -4.62 9.54
C ALA A 57 -16.80 -5.95 10.32
N PRO A 58 -17.33 -7.05 9.79
CA PRO A 58 -17.10 -8.36 10.42
C PRO A 58 -15.63 -8.79 10.27
N ASP A 59 -15.19 -9.74 11.09
CA ASP A 59 -13.91 -10.42 10.90
C ASP A 59 -13.83 -11.04 9.50
N ILE A 60 -12.65 -10.99 8.88
CA ILE A 60 -12.44 -11.42 7.50
C ILE A 60 -11.05 -12.04 7.31
N ASP A 61 -11.00 -13.05 6.45
CA ASP A 61 -9.78 -13.73 6.03
C ASP A 61 -9.55 -13.49 4.54
N TYR A 62 -8.46 -12.80 4.21
CA TYR A 62 -8.02 -12.54 2.84
C TYR A 62 -6.83 -13.39 2.41
N SER A 63 -6.42 -14.40 3.17
CA SER A 63 -5.24 -15.22 2.88
C SER A 63 -5.27 -15.83 1.47
N ALA A 64 -6.46 -16.17 0.96
CA ALA A 64 -6.63 -16.71 -0.40
C ALA A 64 -6.39 -15.70 -1.54
N VAL A 65 -6.41 -14.40 -1.25
CA VAL A 65 -6.29 -13.30 -2.24
C VAL A 65 -5.18 -12.30 -1.90
N VAL A 66 -4.39 -12.61 -0.88
CA VAL A 66 -3.40 -11.73 -0.23
C VAL A 66 -2.34 -11.18 -1.19
N GLY A 67 -2.04 -11.90 -2.28
CA GLY A 67 -1.14 -11.41 -3.32
C GLY A 67 -1.62 -10.11 -3.96
N ALA A 68 -2.94 -9.90 -4.08
CA ALA A 68 -3.53 -8.74 -4.73
C ALA A 68 -4.05 -7.67 -3.77
N TYR A 69 -4.64 -8.05 -2.63
CA TYR A 69 -5.19 -7.15 -1.63
C TYR A 69 -5.45 -7.90 -0.31
N GLY A 70 -5.82 -7.17 0.74
CA GLY A 70 -6.25 -7.79 2.00
C GLY A 70 -5.14 -7.97 3.04
N ILE A 71 -4.02 -7.27 2.86
CA ILE A 71 -3.05 -7.08 3.94
C ILE A 71 -3.54 -5.95 4.87
N PHE A 72 -3.51 -6.24 6.16
CA PHE A 72 -3.73 -5.32 7.25
C PHE A 72 -2.39 -4.85 7.81
N LEU A 73 -2.23 -3.55 7.97
CA LEU A 73 -1.08 -2.90 8.61
C LEU A 73 -1.46 -1.51 9.10
N SER A 74 -0.73 -1.03 10.11
CA SER A 74 -0.87 0.36 10.58
C SER A 74 -0.19 1.36 9.64
N ALA A 75 -0.58 2.64 9.72
CA ALA A 75 0.07 3.70 8.94
C ALA A 75 1.57 3.82 9.27
N ILE A 76 1.95 3.61 10.52
CA ILE A 76 3.36 3.66 10.95
C ILE A 76 4.18 2.51 10.37
N GLU A 77 3.61 1.29 10.30
CA GLU A 77 4.25 0.15 9.64
C GLU A 77 4.38 0.37 8.14
N TYR A 78 3.37 0.97 7.51
CA TYR A 78 3.42 1.26 6.08
C TYR A 78 4.51 2.30 5.75
N VAL A 79 4.63 3.37 6.54
CA VAL A 79 5.72 4.34 6.36
C VAL A 79 7.10 3.69 6.64
N ARG A 80 7.21 2.77 7.61
CA ARG A 80 8.44 1.99 7.82
C ARG A 80 8.78 1.13 6.60
N PHE A 81 7.83 0.41 6.04
CA PHE A 81 8.01 -0.35 4.80
C PHE A 81 8.57 0.56 3.70
N MET A 82 8.00 1.75 3.51
CA MET A 82 8.45 2.71 2.50
C MET A 82 9.88 3.19 2.73
N ALA A 83 10.25 3.52 3.98
CA ALA A 83 11.61 3.92 4.30
C ALA A 83 12.62 2.80 4.00
N PHE A 84 12.30 1.56 4.37
CA PHE A 84 13.18 0.41 4.12
C PHE A 84 13.28 0.06 2.63
N LEU A 85 12.16 0.17 1.90
CA LEU A 85 12.12 0.07 0.44
C LEU A 85 13.07 1.12 -0.19
N ARG A 86 12.92 2.39 0.20
CA ARG A 86 13.74 3.50 -0.30
C ARG A 86 15.23 3.26 -0.09
N PHE A 87 15.65 2.87 1.10
CA PHE A 87 17.07 2.70 1.40
C PHE A 87 17.65 1.34 0.97
N GLY A 88 16.94 0.59 0.13
CA GLY A 88 17.42 -0.66 -0.44
C GLY A 88 17.62 -1.76 0.61
N ARG A 89 16.79 -1.77 1.66
CA ARG A 89 16.87 -2.77 2.75
C ARG A 89 16.01 -4.01 2.51
N ILE A 90 15.09 -3.93 1.55
CA ILE A 90 14.19 -5.02 1.15
C ILE A 90 14.56 -5.53 -0.25
N ILE A 91 14.81 -4.61 -1.17
CA ILE A 91 15.27 -4.87 -2.53
C ILE A 91 16.49 -4.00 -2.82
N ASP A 92 17.29 -4.36 -3.82
CA ASP A 92 18.42 -3.53 -4.21
C ASP A 92 17.94 -2.15 -4.72
N ARG A 93 18.55 -1.08 -4.18
CA ARG A 93 18.16 0.30 -4.53
C ARG A 93 18.58 0.65 -5.94
N ASP A 94 19.79 0.27 -6.35
CA ASP A 94 20.42 0.77 -7.57
C ASP A 94 19.96 0.02 -8.83
N THR A 95 19.27 -1.11 -8.66
CA THR A 95 18.70 -1.92 -9.74
C THR A 95 17.19 -2.08 -9.59
N THR A 96 16.73 -2.91 -8.66
CA THR A 96 15.32 -3.30 -8.56
C THR A 96 14.41 -2.14 -8.20
N LEU A 97 14.80 -1.26 -7.27
CA LEU A 97 13.97 -0.11 -6.92
C LEU A 97 13.87 0.90 -8.08
N VAL A 98 14.99 1.19 -8.76
CA VAL A 98 14.98 2.05 -9.96
C VAL A 98 14.04 1.48 -11.03
N ASP A 99 14.05 0.16 -11.23
CA ASP A 99 13.14 -0.51 -12.17
C ASP A 99 11.68 -0.43 -11.72
N MET A 100 11.42 -0.66 -10.43
CA MET A 100 10.08 -0.56 -9.83
C MET A 100 9.50 0.84 -9.97
N LEU A 101 10.29 1.88 -9.68
CA LEU A 101 9.89 3.27 -9.86
C LEU A 101 9.85 3.66 -11.35
N ASN A 102 10.47 2.87 -12.24
CA ASN A 102 10.47 3.15 -13.67
C ASN A 102 10.97 4.58 -13.97
N GLU A 103 12.00 5.02 -13.22
CA GLU A 103 12.45 6.41 -13.18
C GLU A 103 12.67 6.94 -14.61
N GLY A 104 11.87 7.93 -15.01
CA GLY A 104 11.92 8.52 -16.35
C GLY A 104 10.82 8.09 -17.34
N THR A 105 9.84 7.26 -16.94
CA THR A 105 8.66 6.94 -17.77
C THR A 105 7.33 7.00 -16.99
N PRO A 106 6.19 7.32 -17.64
CA PRO A 106 4.93 7.57 -16.96
C PRO A 106 4.07 6.29 -16.72
N GLU A 107 4.67 5.11 -16.60
CA GLU A 107 3.95 3.82 -16.64
C GLU A 107 3.95 3.07 -15.30
N TYR A 108 2.88 2.33 -15.05
CA TYR A 108 2.74 1.45 -13.88
C TYR A 108 3.70 0.27 -13.99
N ARG A 109 4.49 0.02 -12.93
CA ARG A 109 5.50 -1.02 -12.90
C ARG A 109 5.67 -1.58 -11.50
N LEU A 110 5.77 -2.91 -11.40
CA LEU A 110 6.05 -3.66 -10.15
C LEU A 110 5.31 -3.12 -8.91
N GLY A 111 4.01 -2.85 -9.02
CA GLY A 111 3.20 -2.44 -7.87
C GLY A 111 3.17 -0.93 -7.58
N VAL A 112 3.70 -0.06 -8.44
CA VAL A 112 3.61 1.40 -8.30
C VAL A 112 3.39 2.08 -9.65
N SER A 113 2.77 3.26 -9.64
CA SER A 113 2.70 4.13 -10.83
C SER A 113 3.35 5.47 -10.57
N SER A 114 3.97 6.03 -11.62
CA SER A 114 4.30 7.45 -11.65
C SER A 114 3.04 8.29 -11.46
N VAL A 115 3.14 9.34 -10.64
CA VAL A 115 2.09 10.34 -10.48
C VAL A 115 2.54 11.57 -11.27
N ARG A 116 1.77 11.94 -12.30
CA ARG A 116 2.12 13.12 -13.10
C ARG A 116 2.11 14.37 -12.22
N SER A 117 3.18 15.16 -12.35
CA SER A 117 3.27 16.52 -11.83
C SER A 117 3.56 17.49 -12.95
N ASN A 118 3.13 18.73 -12.76
CA ASN A 118 3.50 19.85 -13.60
C ASN A 118 4.54 20.76 -12.88
N MET A 119 5.06 20.38 -11.72
CA MET A 119 5.86 21.26 -10.87
C MET A 119 7.34 20.88 -10.82
N ASN A 120 8.18 21.86 -11.19
CA ASN A 120 9.62 21.92 -10.93
C ASN A 120 10.44 20.66 -11.28
N GLY A 121 9.97 19.82 -12.22
CA GLY A 121 10.66 18.59 -12.61
C GLY A 121 10.73 17.53 -11.49
N ARG A 122 9.89 17.64 -10.46
CA ARG A 122 9.82 16.62 -9.39
C ARG A 122 9.07 15.39 -9.90
N SER A 123 9.56 14.22 -9.51
CA SER A 123 8.97 12.93 -9.85
C SER A 123 8.33 12.31 -8.61
N TYR A 124 7.14 11.75 -8.82
CA TYR A 124 6.34 11.16 -7.78
C TYR A 124 5.89 9.77 -8.19
N TRP A 125 5.76 8.89 -7.20
CA TRP A 125 5.24 7.55 -7.39
C TRP A 125 4.24 7.24 -6.31
N GLY A 126 3.31 6.35 -6.60
CA GLY A 126 2.38 5.91 -5.59
C GLY A 126 1.62 4.66 -5.96
N HIS A 127 0.89 4.19 -4.98
CA HIS A 127 -0.06 3.11 -5.11
C HIS A 127 -1.27 3.43 -4.25
N SER A 128 -2.46 3.21 -4.82
CA SER A 128 -3.72 3.37 -4.09
C SER A 128 -4.36 2.02 -3.88
N GLY A 129 -4.94 1.81 -2.71
CA GLY A 129 -5.81 0.69 -2.42
C GLY A 129 -7.23 1.16 -2.18
N ARG A 130 -8.20 0.33 -2.58
CA ARG A 130 -9.61 0.51 -2.22
C ARG A 130 -10.23 -0.85 -2.02
N TRP A 131 -11.02 -0.97 -0.97
CA TRP A 131 -11.91 -2.10 -0.76
C TRP A 131 -13.28 -1.58 -0.31
N SER A 132 -14.35 -2.24 -0.74
CA SER A 132 -15.71 -1.94 -0.30
C SER A 132 -16.60 -3.17 -0.43
N ALA A 133 -17.37 -3.47 0.62
CA ALA A 133 -18.39 -4.51 0.63
C ALA A 133 -19.50 -4.13 1.61
N ASP A 134 -20.76 -4.35 1.26
CA ASP A 134 -21.92 -4.21 2.16
C ASP A 134 -22.01 -2.90 2.97
N GLY A 135 -21.49 -1.80 2.40
CA GLY A 135 -21.46 -0.47 3.01
C GLY A 135 -20.20 -0.16 3.83
N TYR A 136 -19.33 -1.14 4.04
CA TYR A 136 -17.97 -0.96 4.55
C TYR A 136 -17.05 -0.46 3.44
N GLY A 137 -15.95 0.19 3.80
CA GLY A 137 -14.90 0.51 2.85
C GLY A 137 -13.62 1.02 3.49
N THR A 138 -12.53 0.77 2.78
CA THR A 138 -11.21 1.32 3.10
C THR A 138 -10.61 1.99 1.87
N ARG A 139 -9.77 2.99 2.11
CA ARG A 139 -8.94 3.61 1.09
C ARG A 139 -7.52 3.75 1.63
N THR A 140 -6.55 3.51 0.78
CA THR A 140 -5.14 3.69 1.10
C THR A 140 -4.46 4.48 0.01
N GLY A 141 -3.45 5.26 0.38
CA GLY A 141 -2.56 5.92 -0.54
C GLY A 141 -1.14 5.87 0.01
N MET A 142 -0.20 5.42 -0.81
CA MET A 142 1.23 5.62 -0.57
C MET A 142 1.79 6.56 -1.63
N PHE A 143 2.71 7.42 -1.23
CA PHE A 143 3.30 8.46 -2.06
C PHE A 143 4.81 8.55 -1.79
N LEU A 144 5.62 8.36 -2.82
CA LEU A 144 7.06 8.54 -2.79
C LEU A 144 7.47 9.71 -3.68
N THR A 145 8.47 10.45 -3.23
CA THR A 145 9.10 11.52 -4.00
C THR A 145 10.58 11.22 -4.28
N ASN A 146 11.14 11.85 -5.31
CA ASN A 146 12.56 11.75 -5.60
C ASN A 146 13.45 12.52 -4.59
N ASP A 147 12.89 13.49 -3.86
CA ASP A 147 13.60 14.31 -2.87
C ASP A 147 13.55 13.75 -1.43
N GLY A 148 12.94 12.58 -1.23
CA GLY A 148 13.05 11.81 0.01
C GLY A 148 11.90 12.01 1.00
N ILE A 149 10.80 12.63 0.57
CA ILE A 149 9.60 12.81 1.38
C ILE A 149 8.58 11.72 1.01
N ASP A 150 8.25 10.87 1.98
CA ASP A 150 7.31 9.76 1.82
C ASP A 150 6.08 10.00 2.67
N ALA A 151 4.91 9.61 2.16
CA ALA A 151 3.66 9.73 2.88
C ALA A 151 2.73 8.53 2.68
N VAL A 152 1.99 8.21 3.73
CA VAL A 152 0.91 7.22 3.73
C VAL A 152 -0.35 7.85 4.31
N ILE A 153 -1.49 7.51 3.72
CA ILE A 153 -2.80 7.78 4.28
C ILE A 153 -3.64 6.50 4.25
N LEU A 154 -4.31 6.21 5.38
CA LEU A 154 -5.26 5.11 5.52
C LEU A 154 -6.59 5.71 5.98
N CYS A 155 -7.69 5.30 5.33
CA CYS A 155 -9.04 5.70 5.68
C CYS A 155 -9.91 4.46 5.84
N ASN A 156 -10.73 4.46 6.90
CA ASN A 156 -11.62 3.37 7.28
C ASN A 156 -13.09 3.65 6.90
N THR A 157 -13.30 4.46 5.88
CA THR A 157 -14.64 4.85 5.42
C THR A 157 -14.82 4.56 3.93
N ARG A 158 -16.06 4.23 3.57
CA ARG A 158 -16.52 4.19 2.19
C ARG A 158 -16.63 5.63 1.66
N ILE A 159 -15.54 6.14 1.09
CA ILE A 159 -15.57 7.37 0.30
C ILE A 159 -15.50 6.96 -1.16
N ASP A 160 -16.63 7.05 -1.86
CA ASP A 160 -16.74 6.73 -3.30
C ASP A 160 -16.28 7.93 -4.19
N GLU A 161 -15.38 8.78 -3.69
CA GLU A 161 -15.03 10.05 -4.35
C GLU A 161 -13.58 10.12 -4.83
N GLU A 162 -13.45 10.57 -6.08
CA GLU A 162 -12.25 11.20 -6.61
C GLU A 162 -11.96 12.50 -5.82
N PRO A 163 -10.68 12.90 -5.69
CA PRO A 163 -9.52 12.27 -6.32
C PRO A 163 -8.98 11.05 -5.56
N SER A 164 -8.08 10.29 -6.20
CA SER A 164 -7.32 9.23 -5.52
C SER A 164 -6.56 9.76 -4.29
N LEU A 165 -6.36 8.94 -3.24
CA LEU A 165 -5.61 9.38 -2.06
C LEU A 165 -4.13 9.69 -2.37
N VAL A 166 -3.57 9.08 -3.41
CA VAL A 166 -2.22 9.41 -3.90
C VAL A 166 -2.21 10.83 -4.49
N THR A 167 -3.27 11.23 -5.19
CA THR A 167 -3.45 12.60 -5.69
C THR A 167 -3.59 13.59 -4.54
N VAL A 168 -4.37 13.26 -3.50
CA VAL A 168 -4.50 14.11 -2.30
C VAL A 168 -3.16 14.31 -1.62
N LEU A 169 -2.37 13.23 -1.47
CA LEU A 169 -1.03 13.31 -0.89
C LEU A 169 -0.08 14.17 -1.74
N ARG A 170 -0.12 14.03 -3.07
CA ARG A 170 0.63 14.88 -3.99
C ARG A 170 0.25 16.34 -3.80
N ASP A 171 -1.03 16.68 -3.87
CA ASP A 171 -1.50 18.08 -3.78
C ASP A 171 -1.16 18.71 -2.43
N ALA A 172 -1.25 17.94 -1.34
CA ALA A 172 -0.85 18.39 -0.01
C ALA A 172 0.67 18.62 0.09
N TYR A 173 1.48 17.75 -0.50
CA TYR A 173 2.92 17.92 -0.58
C TYR A 173 3.28 19.15 -1.42
N GLU A 174 2.69 19.27 -2.61
CA GLU A 174 2.86 20.40 -3.51
C GLU A 174 2.55 21.73 -2.80
N ALA A 175 1.40 21.83 -2.14
CA ALA A 175 1.03 23.02 -1.36
C ALA A 175 1.95 23.33 -0.15
N ALA A 176 2.65 22.33 0.39
CA ALA A 176 3.54 22.49 1.54
C ALA A 176 4.98 22.88 1.15
N PHE A 177 5.39 22.62 -0.10
CA PHE A 177 6.77 22.76 -0.57
C PHE A 177 6.89 23.62 -1.85
N ASP A 178 5.86 24.41 -2.13
CA ASP A 178 5.83 25.51 -3.11
C ASP A 178 6.34 26.84 -2.53
#